data_AF-A0A1X7AC20-F1
#
_entry.id   AF-A0A1X7AC20-F1
#
_cell.length_a   1.000
_cell.length_b   1.000
_cell.length_c   1.000
_cell.angle_alpha   90.00
_cell.angle_beta   90.00
_cell.angle_gamma   90.00
#
_symmetry.space_group_name_H-M   'P 1'
#
loop_
_entity.id
_entity.type
_entity.pdbx_description
1 polymer ?
#
loop_
_entity_poly.entity_id
_entity_poly.type
_entity_poly.pdbx_seq_one_letter_code
_entity_poly.pdbx_strand_id
1 'polypeptide(L)'
;MDQLLRGMKKAGHRLTPDRLRQIVIDNDKQRFTLSEDGRRIRAAQGHSVTVDLGLAVAEPPATLFHGTARDNLDAIFASGIKPGRRQHVHLSPDEETAIKVGTRHGRPVVLRVNTAAMHANGLPFWCADNGVWLTATVPPEYLGF
;
A
#
# COMPACT_ATOMS: atom_id res chain seq x y z
N MET A 1 20.76 8.32 -2.35
CA MET A 1 20.42 9.46 -3.21
C MET A 1 21.26 9.45 -4.49
N ASP A 2 22.58 9.50 -4.36
CA ASP A 2 23.48 9.62 -5.53
C ASP A 2 23.38 8.46 -6.52
N GLN A 3 23.19 7.24 -6.02
CA GLN A 3 22.99 6.07 -6.90
C GLN A 3 21.75 6.22 -7.77
N LEU A 4 20.64 6.70 -7.19
CA LEU A 4 19.41 6.97 -7.93
C LEU A 4 19.62 8.06 -8.98
N LEU A 5 20.23 9.20 -8.60
CA LEU A 5 20.49 10.30 -9.53
C LEU A 5 21.41 9.89 -10.69
N ARG A 6 22.44 9.07 -10.41
CA ARG A 6 23.28 8.48 -11.46
C ARG A 6 22.49 7.55 -12.38
N GLY A 7 21.60 6.72 -11.82
CA GLY A 7 20.72 5.84 -12.57
C GLY A 7 19.75 6.63 -13.48
N MET A 8 19.10 7.66 -12.94
CA MET A 8 18.21 8.55 -13.69
C MET A 8 18.94 9.22 -14.85
N LYS A 9 20.16 9.73 -14.61
CA LYS A 9 20.99 10.35 -15.67
C LYS A 9 21.31 9.35 -16.79
N LYS A 10 21.65 8.10 -16.46
CA LYS A 10 21.88 7.03 -17.44
C LYS A 10 20.60 6.70 -18.23
N ALA A 11 19.44 6.77 -17.58
CA ALA A 11 18.13 6.60 -18.21
C ALA A 11 17.65 7.84 -19.00
N GLY A 12 18.48 8.88 -19.17
CA GLY A 12 18.14 10.07 -19.94
C GLY A 12 17.39 11.16 -19.16
N HIS A 13 17.18 10.98 -17.85
CA HIS A 13 16.48 11.95 -17.00
C HIS A 13 17.48 12.69 -16.11
N ARG A 14 17.74 13.96 -16.40
CA ARG A 14 18.55 14.82 -15.52
C ARG A 14 17.68 15.38 -14.40
N LEU A 15 18.07 15.08 -13.16
CA LEU A 15 17.39 15.54 -11.96
C LEU A 15 18.43 16.07 -10.97
N THR A 16 18.17 17.22 -10.36
CA THR A 16 18.99 17.72 -9.24
C THR A 16 18.49 17.10 -7.92
N PRO A 17 19.34 17.03 -6.89
CA PRO A 17 18.90 16.61 -5.55
C PRO A 17 17.70 17.42 -5.05
N ASP A 18 17.70 18.74 -5.24
CA ASP A 18 16.60 19.61 -4.80
C ASP A 18 15.32 19.33 -5.56
N ARG A 19 15.40 19.11 -6.88
CA ARG A 19 14.22 18.74 -7.65
C ARG A 19 13.66 17.39 -7.22
N LEU A 20 14.52 16.43 -6.87
CA LEU A 20 14.07 15.15 -6.33
C LEU A 20 13.39 15.32 -4.96
N ARG A 21 13.93 16.15 -4.07
CA ARG A 21 13.27 16.47 -2.79
C ARG A 21 11.89 17.09 -3.01
N GLN A 22 11.79 18.05 -3.93
CA GLN A 22 10.50 18.63 -4.31
C GLN A 22 9.53 17.58 -4.84
N ILE A 23 9.97 16.66 -5.70
CA ILE A 23 9.13 15.54 -6.17
C ILE A 23 8.65 14.66 -5.02
N VAL A 24 9.44 14.47 -3.96
CA VAL A 24 9.00 13.71 -2.79
C VAL A 24 7.95 14.50 -1.99
N ILE A 25 8.17 15.80 -1.77
CA ILE A 25 7.27 16.69 -1.02
C ILE A 25 5.93 16.86 -1.75
N ASP A 26 5.98 17.16 -3.04
CA ASP A 26 4.82 17.51 -3.88
C ASP A 26 4.08 16.27 -4.42
N ASN A 27 4.46 15.06 -3.98
CA ASN A 27 3.81 13.85 -4.42
C ASN A 27 2.44 13.71 -3.76
N ASP A 28 1.35 13.88 -4.55
CA ASP A 28 -0.04 13.73 -4.10
C ASP A 28 -0.34 12.48 -3.28
N LYS A 29 0.44 11.41 -3.44
CA LYS A 29 0.23 10.11 -2.80
C LYS A 29 1.34 9.72 -1.83
N GLN A 30 2.25 10.66 -1.53
CA GLN A 30 3.43 10.48 -0.67
C GLN A 30 4.13 9.14 -0.93
N ARG A 31 4.36 8.82 -2.20
CA ARG A 31 4.82 7.48 -2.62
C ARG A 31 6.25 7.19 -2.20
N PHE A 32 7.00 8.20 -1.78
CA PHE A 32 8.40 8.11 -1.45
C PHE A 32 8.66 8.72 -0.08
N THR A 33 9.55 8.10 0.67
CA THR A 33 10.03 8.60 1.96
C THR A 33 11.52 8.87 1.87
N LEU A 34 11.96 10.02 2.36
CA LEU A 34 13.38 10.32 2.57
C LEU A 34 13.80 9.90 3.96
N SER A 35 15.03 9.40 4.12
CA SER A 35 15.63 9.25 5.45
C SER A 35 15.79 10.61 6.12
N GLU A 36 15.89 10.60 7.46
CA GLU A 36 16.03 11.82 8.27
C GLU A 36 17.23 12.68 7.85
N ASP A 37 18.34 12.06 7.45
CA ASP A 37 19.53 12.74 6.92
C ASP A 37 19.38 13.21 5.45
N GLY A 38 18.26 12.91 4.79
CA GLY A 38 17.96 13.23 3.40
C GLY A 38 18.83 12.49 2.36
N ARG A 39 19.62 11.49 2.77
CA ARG A 39 20.59 10.80 1.89
C ARG A 39 20.03 9.53 1.26
N ARG A 40 18.96 8.96 1.80
CA ARG A 40 18.30 7.76 1.28
C ARG A 40 16.84 8.08 0.91
N ILE A 41 16.33 7.31 -0.04
CA ILE A 41 14.96 7.39 -0.51
C ILE A 41 14.45 5.97 -0.68
N ARG A 42 13.21 5.71 -0.28
CA ARG A 42 12.51 4.44 -0.50
C ARG A 42 11.10 4.69 -1.02
N ALA A 43 10.51 3.69 -1.67
CA ALA A 43 9.07 3.70 -1.89
C ALA A 43 8.35 3.39 -0.56
N ALA A 44 7.22 4.05 -0.31
CA ALA A 44 6.44 3.86 0.91
C ALA A 44 5.66 2.52 0.89
N GLN A 45 5.26 2.04 -0.30
CA GLN A 45 4.50 0.80 -0.49
C GLN A 45 4.62 0.28 -1.93
N GLY A 46 4.05 -0.91 -2.20
CA GLY A 46 3.86 -1.42 -3.57
C GLY A 46 5.00 -2.28 -4.12
N HIS A 47 5.88 -2.76 -3.25
CA HIS A 47 7.01 -3.61 -3.62
C HIS A 47 6.55 -4.95 -4.20
N SER A 48 7.16 -5.33 -5.34
CA SER A 48 7.00 -6.64 -6.00
C SER A 48 8.25 -7.53 -5.88
N VAL A 49 9.31 -7.02 -5.26
CA VAL A 49 10.55 -7.75 -4.92
C VAL A 49 10.63 -7.85 -3.40
N THR A 50 11.16 -8.94 -2.84
CA THR A 50 11.30 -9.12 -1.38
C THR A 50 12.19 -8.03 -0.78
N VAL A 51 11.61 -7.25 0.12
CA VAL A 51 12.20 -6.09 0.80
C VAL A 51 11.59 -6.08 2.18
N ASP A 52 12.43 -6.08 3.21
CA ASP A 52 12.00 -5.78 4.56
C ASP A 52 11.77 -4.27 4.65
N LEU A 53 10.52 -3.86 4.87
CA LEU A 53 10.16 -2.46 5.00
C LEU A 53 10.56 -1.89 6.37
N GLY A 54 10.96 -2.74 7.31
CA GLY A 54 11.24 -2.38 8.70
C GLY A 54 10.03 -1.75 9.39
N LEU A 55 8.81 -2.03 8.90
CA LEU A 55 7.59 -1.52 9.51
C LEU A 55 7.34 -2.31 10.79
N ALA A 56 7.12 -1.59 11.89
CA ALA A 56 6.65 -2.19 13.12
C ALA A 56 5.22 -2.70 12.92
N VAL A 57 4.91 -3.84 13.55
CA VAL A 57 3.51 -4.29 13.67
C VAL A 57 2.73 -3.20 14.40
N ALA A 58 1.56 -2.86 13.87
CA ALA A 58 0.70 -1.81 14.39
C ALA A 58 -0.73 -2.32 14.56
N GLU A 59 -1.43 -1.85 15.59
CA GLU A 59 -2.84 -2.13 15.78
C GLU A 59 -3.67 -1.36 14.74
N PRO A 60 -4.46 -2.04 13.89
CA PRO A 60 -5.27 -1.39 12.88
C PRO A 60 -6.52 -0.75 13.47
N PRO A 61 -7.17 0.19 12.75
CA PRO A 61 -8.55 0.57 13.01
C PRO A 61 -9.47 -0.66 13.04
N ALA A 62 -10.65 -0.54 13.65
CA ALA A 62 -11.57 -1.67 13.76
C ALA A 62 -12.08 -2.17 12.39
N THR A 63 -12.13 -1.29 11.41
CA THR A 63 -12.50 -1.62 10.03
C THR A 63 -11.56 -0.90 9.07
N LEU A 64 -11.10 -1.62 8.05
CA LEU A 64 -10.43 -1.07 6.88
C LEU A 64 -11.16 -1.52 5.61
N PHE A 65 -10.79 -0.94 4.48
CA PHE A 65 -11.51 -1.11 3.22
C PHE A 65 -10.63 -1.62 2.10
N HIS A 66 -11.18 -2.45 1.22
CA HIS A 66 -10.51 -2.91 0.02
C HIS A 66 -11.34 -2.62 -1.22
N GLY A 67 -10.80 -1.78 -2.11
CA GLY A 67 -11.39 -1.50 -3.42
C GLY A 67 -10.97 -2.55 -4.44
N THR A 68 -11.96 -3.21 -5.06
CA THR A 68 -11.74 -4.24 -6.10
C THR A 68 -12.76 -4.08 -7.24
N ALA A 69 -12.62 -4.89 -8.29
CA ALA A 69 -13.61 -5.01 -9.35
C ALA A 69 -14.68 -6.04 -8.97
N ARG A 70 -15.94 -5.81 -9.38
CA ARG A 70 -17.06 -6.73 -9.15
C ARG A 70 -16.75 -8.17 -9.58
N ASP A 71 -16.03 -8.34 -10.69
CA ASP A 71 -15.71 -9.66 -11.24
C ASP A 71 -14.75 -10.47 -10.35
N ASN A 72 -14.08 -9.83 -9.38
CA ASN A 72 -13.20 -10.51 -8.43
C ASN A 72 -13.94 -11.04 -7.21
N LEU A 73 -15.22 -10.68 -7.00
CA LEU A 73 -15.92 -10.96 -5.74
C LEU A 73 -16.03 -12.45 -5.45
N ASP A 74 -16.40 -13.26 -6.43
CA ASP A 74 -16.55 -14.72 -6.22
C ASP A 74 -15.22 -15.35 -5.78
N ALA A 75 -14.12 -14.97 -6.43
CA ALA A 75 -12.79 -15.47 -6.07
C ALA A 75 -12.32 -14.98 -4.69
N ILE A 76 -12.66 -13.73 -4.34
CA ILE A 76 -12.32 -13.13 -3.05
C ILE A 76 -13.11 -13.79 -1.92
N PHE A 77 -14.42 -14.00 -2.08
CA PHE A 77 -15.23 -14.68 -1.06
C PHE A 77 -14.92 -16.18 -0.95
N ALA A 78 -14.41 -16.80 -2.02
CA ALA A 78 -13.97 -18.20 -1.97
C ALA A 78 -12.60 -18.40 -1.31
N SER A 79 -11.66 -17.45 -1.45
CA SER A 79 -10.24 -17.68 -1.10
C SER A 79 -9.56 -16.54 -0.33
N GLY A 80 -10.31 -15.51 0.04
CA GLY A 80 -9.80 -14.30 0.66
C GLY A 80 -9.09 -13.35 -0.31
N ILE A 81 -8.63 -12.22 0.21
CA ILE A 81 -7.81 -11.25 -0.52
C ILE A 81 -6.34 -11.67 -0.41
N LYS A 82 -5.70 -11.82 -1.56
CA LYS A 82 -4.29 -12.15 -1.70
C LYS A 82 -3.52 -10.93 -2.23
N PRO A 83 -2.20 -10.82 -1.94
CA PRO A 83 -1.41 -9.66 -2.35
C PRO A 83 -1.14 -9.63 -3.87
N GLY A 84 -1.42 -10.72 -4.58
CA GLY A 84 -1.24 -10.84 -6.02
C GLY A 84 0.25 -10.77 -6.39
N ARG A 85 0.62 -9.80 -7.25
CA ARG A 85 2.03 -9.55 -7.62
C ARG A 85 2.79 -8.68 -6.61
N ARG A 86 2.11 -8.20 -5.56
CA ARG A 86 2.71 -7.40 -4.48
C ARG A 86 3.10 -8.32 -3.34
N GLN A 87 3.86 -7.80 -2.39
CA GLN A 87 4.16 -8.52 -1.15
C GLN A 87 2.97 -8.58 -0.18
N HIS A 88 2.21 -7.49 -0.07
CA HIS A 88 1.16 -7.31 0.94
C HIS A 88 -0.17 -6.91 0.30
N VAL A 89 -1.28 -7.31 0.92
CA VAL A 89 -2.60 -6.75 0.67
C VAL A 89 -2.60 -5.31 1.13
N HIS A 90 -3.16 -4.42 0.31
CA HIS A 90 -3.26 -3.00 0.63
C HIS A 90 -4.71 -2.71 1.03
N LEU A 91 -4.87 -2.04 2.16
CA LEU A 91 -6.15 -1.65 2.74
C LEU A 91 -6.18 -0.13 2.91
N SER A 92 -7.36 0.44 2.65
CA SER A 92 -7.66 1.86 2.77
C SER A 92 -8.30 2.17 4.12
N PRO A 93 -8.00 3.33 4.72
CA PRO A 93 -8.60 3.74 5.98
C PRO A 93 -10.08 4.16 5.84
N ASP A 94 -10.50 4.51 4.62
CA ASP A 94 -11.85 4.98 4.32
C ASP A 94 -12.36 4.45 2.96
N GLU A 95 -13.70 4.44 2.81
CA GLU A 95 -14.38 3.96 1.60
C GLU A 95 -14.07 4.80 0.36
N GLU A 96 -13.92 6.12 0.51
CA GLU A 96 -13.68 7.03 -0.62
C GLU A 96 -12.33 6.71 -1.28
N THR A 97 -11.31 6.48 -0.46
CA THR A 97 -9.98 6.03 -0.89
C THR A 97 -10.07 4.65 -1.54
N ALA A 98 -10.84 3.72 -0.96
CA ALA A 98 -11.03 2.39 -1.54
C ALA A 98 -11.71 2.46 -2.92
N ILE A 99 -12.75 3.28 -3.09
CA ILE A 99 -13.42 3.52 -4.38
C ILE A 99 -12.40 4.05 -5.40
N LYS A 100 -11.64 5.10 -5.06
CA LYS A 100 -10.61 5.68 -5.94
C LYS A 100 -9.56 4.67 -6.38
N VAL A 101 -9.22 3.71 -5.51
CA VAL A 101 -8.31 2.60 -5.84
C VAL A 101 -8.99 1.58 -6.75
N GLY A 102 -10.23 1.17 -6.43
CA GLY A 102 -11.01 0.18 -7.17
C GLY A 102 -11.39 0.60 -8.59
N THR A 103 -11.63 1.90 -8.83
CA THR A 103 -12.04 2.43 -10.15
C THR A 103 -11.03 2.11 -11.26
N ARG A 104 -9.75 1.87 -10.91
CA ARG A 104 -8.72 1.49 -11.88
C ARG A 104 -8.92 0.10 -12.48
N HIS A 105 -9.79 -0.71 -11.89
CA HIS A 105 -10.02 -2.11 -12.24
C HIS A 105 -11.40 -2.36 -12.87
N GLY A 106 -12.22 -1.32 -13.09
CA GLY A 106 -13.57 -1.43 -13.66
C GLY A 106 -14.62 -0.79 -12.74
N ARG A 107 -15.82 -1.38 -12.66
CA ARG A 107 -16.87 -0.91 -11.73
C ARG A 107 -16.44 -1.24 -10.30
N PRO A 108 -16.11 -0.23 -9.47
CA PRO A 108 -15.54 -0.47 -8.15
C PRO A 108 -16.58 -1.09 -7.22
N VAL A 109 -16.13 -2.05 -6.44
CA VAL A 109 -16.82 -2.55 -5.25
C VAL A 109 -15.87 -2.37 -4.08
N VAL A 110 -16.42 -1.91 -2.96
CA VAL A 110 -15.68 -1.78 -1.70
C VAL A 110 -16.07 -2.93 -0.80
N LEU A 111 -15.08 -3.61 -0.27
CA LEU A 111 -15.23 -4.60 0.78
C LEU A 111 -14.77 -3.99 2.11
N ARG A 112 -15.55 -4.21 3.16
CA ARG A 112 -15.16 -3.96 4.55
C ARG A 112 -14.37 -5.15 5.06
N VAL A 113 -13.29 -4.87 5.78
CA VAL A 113 -12.44 -5.85 6.42
C VAL A 113 -12.55 -5.67 7.92
N ASN A 114 -12.97 -6.71 8.64
CA ASN A 114 -13.02 -6.72 10.11
C ASN A 114 -11.61 -6.90 10.68
N THR A 115 -10.84 -5.82 10.67
CA THR A 115 -9.44 -5.79 11.09
C THR A 115 -9.27 -5.89 12.60
N ALA A 116 -10.28 -5.48 13.39
CA ALA A 116 -10.31 -5.76 14.83
C ALA A 116 -10.25 -7.27 15.11
N ALA A 117 -11.12 -8.05 14.45
CA ALA A 117 -11.15 -9.50 14.63
C ALA A 117 -9.87 -10.18 14.10
N MET A 118 -9.36 -9.73 12.95
CA MET A 118 -8.08 -10.23 12.43
C MET A 118 -6.92 -9.98 13.40
N HIS A 119 -6.83 -8.76 13.95
CA HIS A 119 -5.79 -8.39 14.90
C HIS A 119 -5.91 -9.19 16.20
N ALA A 120 -7.13 -9.34 16.74
CA ALA A 120 -7.39 -10.17 17.92
C ALA A 120 -7.01 -11.64 17.70
N ASN A 121 -7.11 -12.13 16.46
CA ASN A 121 -6.70 -13.48 16.07
C ASN A 121 -5.20 -13.59 15.69
N GLY A 122 -4.40 -12.54 15.95
CA GLY A 122 -2.95 -12.55 15.79
C GLY A 122 -2.46 -12.31 14.36
N LEU A 123 -3.31 -11.87 13.44
CA LEU A 123 -2.88 -11.51 12.09
C LEU A 123 -2.18 -10.14 12.11
N PRO A 124 -0.94 -10.04 11.62
CA PRO A 124 -0.17 -8.81 11.70
C PRO A 124 -0.66 -7.76 10.69
N PHE A 125 -0.56 -6.50 11.12
CA PHE A 125 -0.79 -5.33 10.29
C PHE A 125 0.39 -4.39 10.38
N TRP A 126 0.61 -3.64 9.31
CA TRP A 126 1.61 -2.60 9.23
C TRP A 126 0.99 -1.34 8.63
N CYS A 127 1.39 -0.18 9.12
CA CYS A 127 1.01 1.09 8.53
C CYS A 127 2.23 1.67 7.80
N ALA A 128 2.10 1.86 6.49
CA ALA A 128 3.13 2.52 5.70
C ALA A 128 3.21 4.02 6.03
N ASP A 129 4.34 4.65 5.73
CA ASP A 129 4.59 6.08 6.01
C ASP A 129 3.52 7.01 5.40
N ASN A 130 2.82 6.57 4.35
CA ASN A 130 1.75 7.31 3.69
C ASN A 130 0.33 6.93 4.15
N GLY A 131 0.18 6.28 5.30
CA GLY A 131 -1.10 5.91 5.90
C GLY A 131 -1.81 4.72 5.27
N VAL A 132 -1.19 4.05 4.29
CA VAL A 132 -1.73 2.82 3.71
C VAL A 132 -1.48 1.64 4.65
N TRP A 133 -2.53 0.89 4.93
CA TRP A 133 -2.46 -0.30 5.77
C TRP A 133 -2.12 -1.53 4.95
N LEU A 134 -1.27 -2.37 5.51
CA LEU A 134 -0.73 -3.57 4.88
C LEU A 134 -1.00 -4.79 5.77
N THR A 135 -1.32 -5.91 5.15
CA THR A 135 -1.36 -7.22 5.80
C THR A 135 -0.96 -8.32 4.80
N ALA A 136 -0.63 -9.51 5.26
CA ALA A 136 -0.19 -10.60 4.39
C ALA A 136 -1.32 -11.09 3.47
N THR A 137 -2.47 -11.43 4.05
CA THR A 137 -3.70 -11.87 3.37
C THR A 137 -4.91 -11.45 4.20
N VAL A 138 -6.09 -11.45 3.58
CA VAL A 138 -7.36 -11.26 4.30
C VAL A 138 -8.24 -12.48 4.08
N PRO A 139 -8.41 -13.35 5.08
CA PRO A 139 -9.31 -14.50 4.97
C PRO A 139 -10.78 -14.07 4.73
N PRO A 140 -11.58 -14.88 4.00
CA PRO A 140 -12.92 -14.50 3.57
C PRO A 140 -13.90 -14.27 4.73
N GLU A 141 -13.72 -14.92 5.88
CA GLU A 141 -14.56 -14.76 7.07
C GLU A 141 -14.51 -13.35 7.69
N TYR A 142 -13.51 -12.54 7.33
CA TYR A 142 -13.39 -11.15 7.78
C TYR A 142 -13.92 -10.14 6.75
N LEU A 143 -14.47 -10.61 5.63
CA LEU A 143 -14.95 -9.76 4.54
C LEU A 143 -16.46 -9.52 4.63
N GLY A 144 -16.87 -8.29 4.39
CA GLY A 144 -18.27 -7.89 4.29
C GLY A 144 -18.47 -6.68 3.38
N PHE A 145 -19.72 -6.23 3.27
CA PHE A 145 -20.11 -5.00 2.60
C PHE A 145 -20.38 -3.88 3.60
#